data_AF-A0A965KGB8-F1
#
_entry.id   AF-A0A965KGB8-F1
#
_cell.length_a   1.000
_cell.length_b   1.000
_cell.length_c   1.000
_cell.angle_alpha   90.00
_cell.angle_beta   90.00
_cell.angle_gamma   90.00
#
_symmetry.space_group_name_H-M   'P 1'
#
loop_
_entity.id
_entity.type
_entity.pdbx_description
1 polymer ?
#
loop_
_entity_poly.entity_id
_entity_poly.type
_entity_poly.pdbx_seq_one_letter_code
_entity_poly.pdbx_strand_id
1 'polypeptide(L)'
;MILRHNRWRCDYGFDVDLDDGSTNYEITDNLLLGRGLKLREGVRRIVRNNIIVNNSLHPHCWFPESQDIFTQNIVMRAYSPAAMQTDLWGTPEVRQKWGQEVDRNLFTSSEADRTKFAAHGCDAHSLVGDPMFIDPSKGDYRVKPGSPALSLGFRNFPMDAFGVISPRLKLVARRPDFPKMEKTPKTVPEEDILHEWRGAKLRAMGEMEFSALQVSEGEKGVIVATCPATSPAYLSGLRTGDFVRSVDGHPVPNIGEFLKAAAASTPSAQIRVALRRERKEMTIELRPEAR
;
A
#
# COMPACT_ATOMS: atom_id res chain seq x y z
N MET A 1 21.38 -8.53 -3.22
CA MET A 1 21.43 -8.91 -1.79
C MET A 1 20.35 -9.96 -1.52
N ILE A 2 20.47 -10.78 -0.47
CA ILE A 2 19.52 -11.87 -0.19
C ILE A 2 18.93 -11.69 1.20
N LEU A 3 17.60 -11.66 1.30
CA LEU A 3 16.81 -11.69 2.52
C LEU A 3 16.04 -13.01 2.55
N ARG A 4 16.53 -14.00 3.30
CA ARG A 4 15.88 -15.31 3.38
C ARG A 4 15.83 -15.92 4.77
N HIS A 5 14.82 -16.75 5.00
CA HIS A 5 14.63 -17.46 6.27
C HIS A 5 14.57 -16.52 7.48
N ASN A 6 13.82 -15.42 7.35
CA ASN A 6 13.60 -14.49 8.44
C ASN A 6 12.14 -14.49 8.90
N ARG A 7 11.96 -14.14 10.18
CA ARG A 7 10.66 -13.82 10.75
C ARG A 7 10.69 -12.35 11.15
N TRP A 8 9.91 -11.54 10.46
CA TRP A 8 9.86 -10.10 10.65
C TRP A 8 8.57 -9.72 11.37
N ARG A 9 8.69 -8.75 12.27
CA ARG A 9 7.56 -8.03 12.83
C ARG A 9 7.97 -6.60 13.06
N CYS A 10 7.24 -5.69 12.43
CA CYS A 10 7.37 -4.26 12.64
C CYS A 10 6.01 -3.68 13.04
N ASP A 11 5.93 -3.14 14.25
CA ASP A 11 4.68 -2.52 14.74
C ASP A 11 4.51 -1.09 14.16
N TYR A 12 5.61 -0.44 13.74
CA TYR A 12 5.67 0.91 13.19
C TYR A 12 6.56 0.93 11.93
N GLY A 13 5.95 1.02 10.73
CA GLY A 13 6.66 0.94 9.44
C GLY A 13 6.27 -0.29 8.61
N PHE A 14 7.24 -0.97 7.97
CA PHE A 14 7.03 -2.22 7.22
C PHE A 14 7.88 -3.35 7.80
N ASP A 15 7.44 -4.60 7.65
CA ASP A 15 8.23 -5.77 8.07
C ASP A 15 9.51 -5.89 7.24
N VAL A 16 9.39 -5.59 5.95
CA VAL A 16 10.51 -5.37 5.04
C VAL A 16 10.25 -4.05 4.32
N ASP A 17 11.12 -3.07 4.56
CA ASP A 17 11.09 -1.76 3.93
C ASP A 17 12.30 -1.62 3.00
N LEU A 18 12.08 -1.77 1.69
CA LEU A 18 13.09 -1.42 0.69
C LEU A 18 12.79 -0.03 0.15
N ASP A 19 13.54 0.95 0.65
CA ASP A 19 13.44 2.37 0.32
C ASP A 19 14.50 2.82 -0.71
N ASP A 20 14.30 4.03 -1.26
CA ASP A 20 15.24 4.82 -2.07
C ASP A 20 16.03 4.03 -3.15
N GLY A 21 15.33 3.29 -4.01
CA GLY A 21 15.93 2.69 -5.20
C GLY A 21 16.64 1.34 -4.96
N SER A 22 16.43 0.71 -3.81
CA SER A 22 16.95 -0.61 -3.47
C SER A 22 16.67 -1.64 -4.58
N THR A 23 17.74 -2.19 -5.16
CA THR A 23 17.73 -2.93 -6.44
C THR A 23 18.51 -4.26 -6.34
N ASN A 24 18.18 -5.25 -7.17
CA ASN A 24 18.83 -6.58 -7.19
C ASN A 24 18.72 -7.35 -5.85
N TYR A 25 17.55 -7.33 -5.22
CA TYR A 25 17.27 -8.11 -4.00
C TYR A 25 16.57 -9.43 -4.33
N GLU A 26 16.93 -10.49 -3.62
CA GLU A 26 16.16 -11.72 -3.55
C GLU A 26 15.56 -11.84 -2.15
N ILE A 27 14.24 -11.91 -2.05
CA ILE A 27 13.49 -11.95 -0.80
C ILE A 27 12.66 -13.23 -0.80
N THR A 28 13.16 -14.25 -0.12
CA THR A 28 12.61 -15.61 -0.20
C THR A 28 12.42 -16.27 1.15
N ASP A 29 11.38 -17.09 1.30
CA ASP A 29 11.19 -17.92 2.49
C ASP A 29 11.12 -17.12 3.80
N ASN A 30 10.48 -15.95 3.76
CA ASN A 30 10.28 -15.10 4.94
C ASN A 30 8.84 -15.16 5.44
N LEU A 31 8.68 -15.02 6.76
CA LEU A 31 7.40 -14.85 7.44
C LEU A 31 7.28 -13.41 7.96
N LEU A 32 6.32 -12.66 7.44
CA LEU A 32 6.07 -11.25 7.75
C LEU A 32 4.78 -11.16 8.58
N LEU A 33 4.90 -10.71 9.83
CA LEU A 33 3.84 -10.80 10.85
C LEU A 33 3.10 -9.48 11.13
N GLY A 34 3.45 -8.40 10.46
CA GLY A 34 2.96 -7.06 10.76
C GLY A 34 2.49 -6.32 9.52
N ARG A 35 3.31 -5.36 9.08
CA ARG A 35 2.89 -4.33 8.12
C ARG A 35 3.25 -4.62 6.66
N GLY A 36 3.72 -5.83 6.36
CA GLY A 36 3.90 -6.29 4.98
C GLY A 36 5.24 -5.89 4.37
N LEU A 37 5.31 -5.92 3.04
CA LEU A 37 6.56 -5.76 2.28
C LEU A 37 6.46 -4.57 1.35
N LYS A 38 7.24 -3.51 1.63
CA LYS A 38 7.34 -2.31 0.79
C LYS A 38 8.50 -2.42 -0.18
N LEU A 39 8.18 -2.17 -1.44
CA LEU A 39 9.10 -2.05 -2.55
C LEU A 39 8.98 -0.64 -3.13
N ARG A 40 9.74 0.32 -2.59
CA ARG A 40 9.74 1.70 -3.07
C ARG A 40 10.86 1.93 -4.07
N GLU A 41 10.51 2.39 -5.27
CA GLU A 41 11.44 2.63 -6.39
C GLU A 41 12.33 1.39 -6.67
N GLY A 42 13.34 1.50 -7.53
CA GLY A 42 14.31 0.42 -7.77
C GLY A 42 13.90 -0.61 -8.82
N VAL A 43 14.81 -1.55 -9.11
CA VAL A 43 14.64 -2.56 -10.18
C VAL A 43 15.14 -3.97 -9.79
N ARG A 44 14.75 -4.97 -10.56
CA ARG A 44 15.22 -6.37 -10.52
C ARG A 44 15.19 -7.01 -9.15
N ARG A 45 14.10 -6.84 -8.39
CA ARG A 45 13.89 -7.55 -7.14
C ARG A 45 13.04 -8.78 -7.36
N ILE A 46 13.41 -9.89 -6.72
CA ILE A 46 12.74 -11.17 -6.81
C ILE A 46 12.18 -11.48 -5.43
N VAL A 47 10.86 -11.47 -5.30
CA VAL A 47 10.15 -11.72 -4.04
C VAL A 47 9.30 -12.96 -4.21
N ARG A 48 9.74 -14.08 -3.61
CA ARG A 48 9.09 -15.37 -3.81
C ARG A 48 8.93 -16.17 -2.54
N ASN A 49 7.91 -17.01 -2.47
CA ASN A 49 7.76 -18.00 -1.40
C ASN A 49 7.70 -17.41 0.02
N ASN A 50 7.19 -16.18 0.16
CA ASN A 50 7.01 -15.53 1.46
C ASN A 50 5.56 -15.69 1.94
N ILE A 51 5.37 -15.58 3.27
CA ILE A 51 4.06 -15.54 3.91
C ILE A 51 3.88 -14.15 4.53
N ILE A 52 2.89 -13.40 4.07
CA ILE A 52 2.61 -12.03 4.51
C ILE A 52 1.27 -12.00 5.25
N VAL A 53 1.34 -12.04 6.57
CA VAL A 53 0.16 -12.24 7.43
C VAL A 53 -0.61 -10.93 7.59
N ASN A 54 -1.93 -10.99 7.40
CA ASN A 54 -2.85 -9.85 7.45
C ASN A 54 -2.47 -8.66 6.55
N ASN A 55 -1.57 -8.88 5.58
CA ASN A 55 -1.03 -7.82 4.74
C ASN A 55 -0.59 -8.39 3.38
N SER A 56 0.08 -7.56 2.58
CA SER A 56 0.43 -7.88 1.20
C SER A 56 1.66 -7.09 0.72
N LEU A 57 1.83 -7.02 -0.60
CA LEU A 57 2.81 -6.18 -1.29
C LEU A 57 2.38 -4.70 -1.28
N HIS A 58 3.36 -3.83 -1.06
CA HIS A 58 3.26 -2.38 -1.15
C HIS A 58 4.21 -1.87 -2.25
N PRO A 59 3.78 -1.86 -3.53
CA PRO A 59 4.61 -1.37 -4.63
C PRO A 59 4.49 0.15 -4.70
N HIS A 60 5.56 0.86 -4.34
CA HIS A 60 5.54 2.32 -4.25
C HIS A 60 6.49 2.90 -5.29
N CYS A 61 6.03 3.85 -6.10
CA CYS A 61 6.88 4.56 -7.06
C CYS A 61 7.67 3.66 -8.03
N TRP A 62 7.15 2.48 -8.42
CA TRP A 62 7.88 1.58 -9.34
C TRP A 62 8.03 2.18 -10.73
N PHE A 63 9.18 1.96 -11.36
CA PHE A 63 9.36 2.30 -12.77
C PHE A 63 8.60 1.32 -13.69
N PRO A 64 8.17 1.74 -14.90
CA PRO A 64 7.48 0.84 -15.85
C PRO A 64 8.27 -0.44 -16.16
N GLU A 65 9.59 -0.32 -16.22
CA GLU A 65 10.50 -1.44 -16.47
C GLU A 65 11.26 -1.86 -15.22
N SER A 66 10.60 -1.89 -14.06
CA SER A 66 11.28 -2.28 -12.82
C SER A 66 11.84 -3.70 -12.87
N GLN A 67 11.34 -4.58 -13.76
CA GLN A 67 11.75 -5.98 -13.84
C GLN A 67 11.57 -6.75 -12.52
N ASP A 68 10.75 -6.23 -11.61
CA ASP A 68 10.48 -6.90 -10.34
C ASP A 68 9.61 -8.14 -10.56
N ILE A 69 9.83 -9.13 -9.71
CA ILE A 69 9.07 -10.38 -9.70
C ILE A 69 8.47 -10.58 -8.31
N PHE A 70 7.16 -10.79 -8.24
CA PHE A 70 6.42 -11.11 -7.02
C PHE A 70 5.52 -12.33 -7.25
N THR A 71 6.01 -13.52 -6.91
CA THR A 71 5.30 -14.78 -7.21
C THR A 71 5.38 -15.80 -6.10
N GLN A 72 4.45 -16.75 -6.06
CA GLN A 72 4.46 -17.87 -5.12
C GLN A 72 4.40 -17.41 -3.66
N ASN A 73 3.84 -16.24 -3.38
CA ASN A 73 3.66 -15.75 -2.02
C ASN A 73 2.25 -16.09 -1.51
N ILE A 74 2.10 -16.20 -0.19
CA ILE A 74 0.79 -16.22 0.46
C ILE A 74 0.53 -14.82 1.03
N VAL A 75 -0.51 -14.14 0.54
CA VAL A 75 -0.90 -12.78 0.93
C VAL A 75 -2.34 -12.76 1.42
N MET A 76 -2.64 -11.90 2.39
CA MET A 76 -3.96 -11.88 3.05
C MET A 76 -4.80 -10.66 2.73
N ARG A 77 -4.32 -9.78 1.85
CA ARG A 77 -5.01 -8.58 1.37
C ARG A 77 -4.63 -8.26 -0.07
N ALA A 78 -5.41 -7.40 -0.72
CA ALA A 78 -5.00 -6.73 -1.95
C ALA A 78 -3.66 -5.99 -1.78
N TYR A 79 -2.95 -5.77 -2.88
CA TYR A 79 -1.78 -4.89 -2.87
C TYR A 79 -2.18 -3.45 -2.54
N SER A 80 -1.23 -2.71 -1.98
CA SER A 80 -1.44 -1.33 -1.56
C SER A 80 -0.41 -0.41 -2.24
N PRO A 81 -0.64 -0.07 -3.53
CA PRO A 81 0.25 0.75 -4.30
C PRO A 81 0.27 2.21 -3.83
N ALA A 82 1.38 2.90 -4.05
CA ALA A 82 1.44 4.35 -3.83
C ALA A 82 2.28 5.03 -4.92
N ALA A 83 1.80 6.17 -5.42
CA ALA A 83 2.42 6.93 -6.51
C ALA A 83 2.81 6.04 -7.72
N MET A 84 1.87 5.19 -8.14
CA MET A 84 2.06 4.23 -9.23
C MET A 84 1.63 4.78 -10.61
N GLN A 85 1.09 6.01 -10.66
CA GLN A 85 0.54 6.63 -11.88
C GLN A 85 1.39 7.80 -12.41
N THR A 86 2.46 8.17 -11.72
CA THR A 86 3.33 9.31 -12.08
C THR A 86 4.79 8.93 -11.96
N ASP A 87 5.65 9.53 -12.78
CA ASP A 87 7.10 9.48 -12.60
C ASP A 87 7.53 10.21 -11.29
N LEU A 88 8.83 10.23 -11.01
CA LEU A 88 9.40 10.87 -9.82
C LEU A 88 9.16 12.40 -9.76
N TRP A 89 8.80 13.01 -10.88
CA TRP A 89 8.55 14.44 -11.03
C TRP A 89 7.06 14.79 -11.07
N GLY A 90 6.18 13.80 -10.93
CA GLY A 90 4.73 14.01 -10.99
C GLY A 90 4.16 14.00 -12.41
N THR A 91 4.97 13.71 -13.43
CA THR A 91 4.49 13.57 -14.81
C THR A 91 3.64 12.30 -14.91
N PRO A 92 2.41 12.36 -15.46
CA PRO A 92 1.61 11.17 -15.68
C PRO A 92 2.36 10.12 -16.50
N GLU A 93 2.51 8.93 -15.94
CA GLU A 93 3.18 7.81 -16.58
C GLU A 93 2.26 6.59 -16.45
N VAL A 94 1.60 6.22 -17.56
CA VAL A 94 0.66 5.10 -17.56
C VAL A 94 1.44 3.79 -17.53
N ARG A 95 1.52 3.16 -16.37
CA ARG A 95 2.17 1.86 -16.18
C ARG A 95 1.19 0.74 -16.53
N GLN A 96 1.15 0.37 -17.81
CA GLN A 96 0.24 -0.68 -18.29
C GLN A 96 0.55 -2.06 -17.71
N LYS A 97 1.82 -2.34 -17.39
CA LYS A 97 2.24 -3.59 -16.76
C LYS A 97 3.08 -3.28 -15.53
N TRP A 98 2.86 -4.03 -14.45
CA TRP A 98 3.69 -3.94 -13.26
C TRP A 98 4.77 -5.02 -13.25
N GLY A 99 6.02 -4.60 -13.09
CA GLY A 99 7.18 -5.48 -13.01
C GLY A 99 7.33 -6.40 -14.21
N GLN A 100 8.22 -7.37 -14.06
CA GLN A 100 8.35 -8.47 -15.02
C GLN A 100 7.20 -9.47 -14.83
N GLU A 101 6.88 -9.80 -13.58
CA GLU A 101 5.89 -10.82 -13.23
C GLU A 101 5.34 -10.61 -11.81
N VAL A 102 4.04 -10.32 -11.69
CA VAL A 102 3.32 -10.26 -10.41
C VAL A 102 2.18 -11.26 -10.52
N ASP A 103 2.40 -12.50 -10.11
CA ASP A 103 1.48 -13.59 -10.44
C ASP A 103 1.69 -14.85 -9.58
N ARG A 104 0.78 -15.82 -9.64
CA ARG A 104 0.84 -17.11 -8.92
C ARG A 104 1.00 -16.94 -7.41
N ASN A 105 0.31 -15.96 -6.84
CA ASN A 105 0.20 -15.75 -5.40
C ASN A 105 -1.10 -16.35 -4.88
N LEU A 106 -1.09 -16.86 -3.65
CA LEU A 106 -2.32 -17.27 -2.98
C LEU A 106 -2.85 -16.09 -2.18
N PHE A 107 -4.03 -15.61 -2.54
CA PHE A 107 -4.79 -14.63 -1.77
C PHE A 107 -5.70 -15.37 -0.79
N THR A 108 -5.65 -15.02 0.49
CA THR A 108 -6.57 -15.61 1.48
C THR A 108 -7.84 -14.80 1.68
N SER A 109 -7.95 -13.64 1.02
CA SER A 109 -9.02 -12.67 1.25
C SER A 109 -10.21 -12.83 0.29
N SER A 110 -10.08 -12.42 -0.97
CA SER A 110 -11.19 -12.47 -1.94
C SER A 110 -10.73 -12.36 -3.39
N GLU A 111 -11.61 -12.72 -4.32
CA GLU A 111 -11.39 -12.51 -5.76
C GLU A 111 -11.32 -11.03 -6.12
N ALA A 112 -12.05 -10.17 -5.39
CA ALA A 112 -11.97 -8.72 -5.58
C ALA A 112 -10.57 -8.19 -5.26
N ASP A 113 -9.94 -8.69 -4.19
CA ASP A 113 -8.57 -8.34 -3.82
C ASP A 113 -7.55 -8.85 -4.84
N ARG A 114 -7.68 -10.11 -5.27
CA ARG A 114 -6.81 -10.72 -6.28
C ARG A 114 -6.89 -9.97 -7.61
N THR A 115 -8.10 -9.60 -8.04
CA THR A 115 -8.31 -8.99 -9.36
C THR A 115 -8.17 -7.46 -9.36
N LYS A 116 -7.98 -6.81 -8.20
CA LYS A 116 -7.91 -5.35 -8.05
C LYS A 116 -6.93 -4.67 -9.03
N PHE A 117 -5.83 -5.34 -9.38
CA PHE A 117 -4.80 -4.82 -10.28
C PHE A 117 -4.62 -5.64 -11.56
N ALA A 118 -5.63 -6.43 -11.96
CA ALA A 118 -5.57 -7.24 -13.18
C ALA A 118 -5.33 -6.40 -14.46
N ALA A 119 -5.83 -5.14 -14.47
CA ALA A 119 -5.58 -4.19 -15.56
C ALA A 119 -4.09 -3.85 -15.75
N HIS A 120 -3.25 -4.11 -14.74
CA HIS A 120 -1.80 -3.94 -14.79
C HIS A 120 -1.05 -5.26 -15.08
N GLY A 121 -1.76 -6.27 -15.58
CA GLY A 121 -1.19 -7.60 -15.88
C GLY A 121 -0.86 -8.43 -14.62
N CYS A 122 -1.43 -8.09 -13.47
CA CYS A 122 -1.19 -8.81 -12.22
C CYS A 122 -2.14 -10.00 -12.05
N ASP A 123 -1.61 -11.07 -11.46
CA ASP A 123 -2.35 -12.14 -10.79
C ASP A 123 -3.31 -12.96 -11.65
N ALA A 124 -3.07 -13.02 -12.97
CA ALA A 124 -3.88 -13.81 -13.90
C ALA A 124 -3.94 -15.32 -13.56
N HIS A 125 -2.89 -15.87 -12.94
CA HIS A 125 -2.78 -17.26 -12.53
C HIS A 125 -2.66 -17.43 -11.00
N SER A 126 -2.91 -16.37 -10.24
CA SER A 126 -3.07 -16.43 -8.79
C SER A 126 -4.40 -17.09 -8.40
N LEU A 127 -4.50 -17.56 -7.16
CA LEU A 127 -5.72 -18.19 -6.64
C LEU A 127 -6.19 -17.49 -5.37
N VAL A 128 -7.48 -17.63 -5.08
CA VAL A 128 -8.05 -17.32 -3.76
C VAL A 128 -8.36 -18.62 -3.04
N GLY A 129 -7.98 -18.73 -1.77
CA GLY A 129 -8.31 -19.90 -0.98
C GLY A 129 -7.69 -19.94 0.41
N ASP A 130 -8.14 -20.91 1.21
CA ASP A 130 -7.54 -21.20 2.51
C ASP A 130 -6.13 -21.78 2.31
N PRO A 131 -5.07 -21.15 2.88
CA PRO A 131 -3.72 -21.70 2.82
C PRO A 131 -3.57 -23.03 3.57
N MET A 132 -4.51 -23.41 4.43
CA MET A 132 -4.48 -24.64 5.23
C MET A 132 -3.24 -24.72 6.12
N PHE A 133 -2.93 -23.65 6.85
CA PHE A 133 -1.80 -23.64 7.79
C PHE A 133 -1.92 -24.74 8.86
N ILE A 134 -0.78 -25.22 9.35
CA ILE A 134 -0.71 -26.28 10.36
C ILE A 134 -1.14 -25.76 11.74
N ASP A 135 -0.43 -24.77 12.30
CA ASP A 135 -0.74 -24.18 13.60
C ASP A 135 -0.18 -22.74 13.69
N PRO A 136 -0.80 -21.77 12.99
CA PRO A 136 -0.31 -20.40 12.96
C PRO A 136 -0.35 -19.72 14.34
N SER A 137 -1.24 -20.17 15.24
CA SER A 137 -1.31 -19.66 16.62
C SER A 137 -0.05 -19.93 17.44
N LYS A 138 0.73 -20.95 17.05
CA LYS A 138 2.03 -21.29 17.64
C LYS A 138 3.21 -20.93 16.74
N GLY A 139 2.96 -20.23 15.63
CA GLY A 139 3.98 -19.79 14.69
C GLY A 139 4.35 -20.79 13.61
N ASP A 140 3.58 -21.87 13.44
CA ASP A 140 3.77 -22.84 12.34
C ASP A 140 2.86 -22.50 11.16
N TYR A 141 3.39 -21.67 10.27
CA TYR A 141 2.73 -21.24 9.03
C TYR A 141 3.06 -22.15 7.83
N ARG A 142 3.55 -23.37 8.07
CA ARG A 142 3.59 -24.36 6.99
C ARG A 142 2.17 -24.72 6.58
N VAL A 143 1.98 -25.02 5.30
CA VAL A 143 0.71 -25.45 4.73
C VAL A 143 0.61 -26.97 4.70
N LYS A 144 -0.59 -27.50 4.92
CA LYS A 144 -0.89 -28.94 4.85
C LYS A 144 -0.86 -29.43 3.38
N PRO A 145 -0.66 -30.75 3.15
CA PRO A 145 -0.91 -31.36 1.84
C PRO A 145 -2.32 -31.02 1.34
N GLY A 146 -2.43 -30.71 0.04
CA GLY A 146 -3.68 -30.26 -0.58
C GLY A 146 -3.93 -28.75 -0.53
N SER A 147 -3.06 -27.98 0.12
CA SER A 147 -3.14 -26.51 0.09
C SER A 147 -3.02 -25.96 -1.34
N PRO A 148 -3.87 -24.99 -1.74
CA PRO A 148 -3.78 -24.35 -3.06
C PRO A 148 -2.45 -23.64 -3.28
N ALA A 149 -1.79 -23.17 -2.21
CA ALA A 149 -0.47 -22.55 -2.30
C ALA A 149 0.55 -23.49 -2.99
N LEU A 150 0.49 -24.79 -2.67
CA LEU A 150 1.40 -25.78 -3.22
C LEU A 150 1.24 -25.93 -4.74
N SER A 151 0.02 -25.84 -5.27
CA SER A 151 -0.23 -25.87 -6.72
C SER A 151 0.31 -24.64 -7.47
N LEU A 152 0.46 -23.51 -6.77
CA LEU A 152 1.07 -22.29 -7.31
C LEU A 152 2.60 -22.34 -7.31
N GLY A 153 3.19 -23.36 -6.70
CA GLY A 153 4.64 -23.52 -6.56
C GLY A 153 5.19 -23.05 -5.20
N PHE A 154 4.33 -22.66 -4.24
CA PHE A 154 4.77 -22.40 -2.88
C PHE A 154 5.38 -23.67 -2.26
N ARG A 155 6.43 -23.51 -1.46
CA ARG A 155 7.12 -24.58 -0.76
C ARG A 155 7.21 -24.23 0.71
N ASN A 156 6.85 -25.19 1.57
CA ASN A 156 7.09 -25.06 2.99
C ASN A 156 8.58 -24.86 3.28
N PHE A 157 8.88 -23.91 4.15
CA PHE A 157 10.22 -23.66 4.69
C PHE A 157 10.20 -23.83 6.22
N PRO A 158 11.38 -24.04 6.86
CA PRO A 158 11.45 -24.28 8.30
C PRO A 158 10.90 -23.11 9.13
N MET A 159 10.01 -23.40 10.09
CA MET A 159 9.37 -22.38 10.95
C MET A 159 10.08 -22.15 12.29
N ASP A 160 11.22 -22.82 12.49
CA ASP A 160 12.03 -22.86 13.71
C ASP A 160 13.49 -22.43 13.47
N ALA A 161 13.83 -22.11 12.22
CA ALA A 161 15.16 -21.70 11.78
C ALA A 161 15.26 -20.20 11.44
N PHE A 162 14.53 -19.36 12.16
CA PHE A 162 14.54 -17.90 11.96
C PHE A 162 15.56 -17.18 12.86
N GLY A 163 16.21 -16.16 12.31
CA GLY A 163 16.98 -15.18 13.07
C GLY A 163 18.15 -15.77 13.86
N VAL A 164 18.10 -15.65 15.20
CA VAL A 164 19.19 -16.05 16.09
C VAL A 164 19.42 -17.56 16.03
N ILE A 165 20.58 -18.00 15.51
CA ILE A 165 20.93 -19.42 15.41
C ILE A 165 21.70 -19.96 16.62
N SER A 166 22.39 -19.09 17.37
CA SER A 166 23.21 -19.49 18.51
C SER A 166 22.33 -20.10 19.62
N PRO A 167 22.60 -21.34 20.08
CA PRO A 167 21.80 -21.98 21.14
C PRO A 167 21.69 -21.12 22.40
N ARG A 168 22.80 -20.53 22.83
CA ARG A 168 22.84 -19.65 24.01
C ARG A 168 21.96 -18.41 23.85
N LEU A 169 21.99 -17.78 22.68
CA LEU A 169 21.21 -16.57 22.43
C LEU A 169 19.73 -16.89 22.16
N LYS A 170 19.40 -18.05 21.59
CA LYS A 170 18.01 -18.52 21.42
C LYS A 170 17.27 -18.63 22.76
N LEU A 171 17.95 -19.02 23.83
CA LEU A 171 17.35 -19.15 25.17
C LEU A 171 16.87 -17.82 25.76
N VAL A 172 17.49 -16.70 25.37
CA VAL A 172 17.16 -15.36 25.86
C VAL A 172 16.44 -14.50 24.81
N ALA A 173 16.32 -14.99 23.58
CA ALA A 173 15.64 -14.28 22.52
C ALA A 173 14.13 -14.25 22.77
N ARG A 174 13.56 -13.04 22.75
CA ARG A 174 12.10 -12.85 22.79
C ARG A 174 11.47 -13.42 21.52
N ARG A 175 10.27 -13.99 21.66
CA ARG A 175 9.44 -14.41 20.53
C ARG A 175 8.44 -13.31 20.21
N PRO A 176 8.17 -13.04 18.93
CA PRO A 176 7.11 -12.10 18.56
C PRO A 176 5.75 -12.72 18.88
N ASP A 177 4.76 -11.88 19.13
CA ASP A 177 3.37 -12.34 19.13
C ASP A 177 2.94 -12.71 17.72
N PHE A 178 2.16 -13.78 17.61
CA PHE A 178 1.57 -14.21 16.34
C PHE A 178 0.20 -13.55 16.17
N PRO A 179 0.00 -12.76 15.11
CA PRO A 179 -1.28 -12.09 14.88
C PRO A 179 -2.36 -13.14 14.58
N LYS A 180 -3.58 -12.87 15.08
CA LYS A 180 -4.76 -13.62 14.65
C LYS A 180 -5.01 -13.30 13.19
N MET A 181 -5.21 -14.33 12.36
CA MET A 181 -5.53 -14.13 10.95
C MET A 181 -6.93 -13.51 10.82
N GLU A 182 -7.01 -12.39 10.12
CA GLU A 182 -8.26 -11.72 9.82
C GLU A 182 -8.98 -12.46 8.68
N LYS A 183 -10.24 -12.84 8.90
CA LYS A 183 -11.03 -13.65 7.95
C LYS A 183 -11.79 -12.81 6.91
N THR A 184 -11.74 -11.50 7.02
CA THR A 184 -12.48 -10.56 6.18
C THR A 184 -11.56 -9.40 5.84
N PRO A 185 -11.57 -8.91 4.58
CA PRO A 185 -11.04 -7.58 4.31
C PRO A 185 -11.70 -6.62 5.30
N LYS A 186 -10.92 -5.70 5.90
CA LYS A 186 -11.56 -4.50 6.47
C LYS A 186 -12.43 -3.93 5.35
N THR A 187 -13.70 -3.64 5.64
CA THR A 187 -14.55 -2.80 4.77
C THR A 187 -13.68 -1.72 4.14
N VAL A 188 -13.78 -1.52 2.81
CA VAL A 188 -12.95 -0.61 2.01
C VAL A 188 -12.36 0.47 2.91
N PRO A 189 -11.03 0.50 3.14
CA PRO A 189 -10.44 1.46 4.06
C PRO A 189 -11.04 2.83 3.79
N GLU A 190 -11.39 3.60 4.83
CA GLU A 190 -12.03 4.92 4.65
C GLU A 190 -11.22 5.83 3.68
N GLU A 191 -9.92 5.56 3.61
CA GLU A 191 -8.88 6.08 2.71
C GLU A 191 -9.12 5.80 1.21
N ASP A 192 -9.84 4.73 0.87
CA ASP A 192 -10.18 4.28 -0.48
C ASP A 192 -11.60 4.75 -0.90
N ILE A 193 -12.39 5.34 0.01
CA ILE A 193 -13.72 5.88 -0.31
C ILE A 193 -13.53 7.23 -1.02
N LEU A 194 -13.97 7.28 -2.29
CA LEU A 194 -13.93 8.50 -3.09
C LEU A 194 -15.18 9.35 -2.84
N HIS A 195 -14.96 10.58 -2.41
CA HIS A 195 -15.98 11.60 -2.23
C HIS A 195 -15.91 12.62 -3.37
N GLU A 196 -17.04 12.89 -4.02
CA GLU A 196 -17.10 13.89 -5.07
C GLU A 196 -17.23 15.29 -4.48
N TRP A 197 -16.41 16.22 -4.95
CA TRP A 197 -16.48 17.62 -4.59
C TRP A 197 -16.06 18.50 -5.76
N ARG A 198 -16.95 19.37 -6.24
CA ARG A 198 -16.71 20.27 -7.39
C ARG A 198 -16.16 19.55 -8.63
N GLY A 199 -16.64 18.34 -8.90
CA GLY A 199 -16.20 17.47 -10.00
C GLY A 199 -14.83 16.81 -9.81
N ALA A 200 -14.15 17.05 -8.69
CA ALA A 200 -12.98 16.28 -8.27
C ALA A 200 -13.40 15.10 -7.39
N LYS A 201 -12.55 14.07 -7.33
CA LYS A 201 -12.69 12.96 -6.38
C LYS A 201 -11.64 13.09 -5.29
N LEU A 202 -12.09 13.11 -4.06
CA LEU A 202 -11.30 13.29 -2.85
C LEU A 202 -11.30 11.99 -2.04
N ARG A 203 -10.25 11.76 -1.27
CA ARG A 203 -10.21 10.67 -0.28
C ARG A 203 -9.35 11.05 0.93
N ALA A 204 -9.55 10.36 2.04
CA ALA A 204 -8.67 10.50 3.19
C ALA A 204 -7.26 10.00 2.84
N MET A 205 -6.23 10.63 3.40
CA MET A 205 -4.87 10.13 3.29
C MET A 205 -4.71 8.86 4.11
N GLY A 206 -4.10 7.83 3.51
CA GLY A 206 -3.83 6.57 4.19
C GLY A 206 -2.54 6.54 4.99
N GLU A 207 -2.51 5.76 6.09
CA GLU A 207 -1.32 5.57 6.95
C GLU A 207 -0.06 5.13 6.16
N MET A 208 -0.24 4.50 5.00
CA MET A 208 0.86 3.90 4.23
C MET A 208 1.33 4.78 3.06
N GLU A 209 0.63 5.88 2.76
CA GLU A 209 1.01 6.83 1.70
C GLU A 209 1.92 7.96 2.20
N PHE A 210 2.07 8.11 3.52
CA PHE A 210 2.98 9.07 4.16
C PHE A 210 4.42 8.91 3.67
N SER A 211 4.91 7.65 3.61
CA SER A 211 6.24 7.33 3.10
C SER A 211 6.35 7.62 1.60
N ALA A 212 5.32 7.30 0.81
CA ALA A 212 5.31 7.54 -0.62
C ALA A 212 5.44 9.04 -0.96
N LEU A 213 4.71 9.86 -0.22
CA LEU A 213 4.60 11.30 -0.42
C LEU A 213 5.62 12.10 0.41
N GLN A 214 6.48 11.47 1.22
CA GLN A 214 7.38 12.15 2.16
C GLN A 214 6.63 13.15 3.05
N VAL A 215 5.50 12.72 3.59
CA VAL A 215 4.76 13.42 4.63
C VAL A 215 5.20 12.83 5.96
N SER A 216 5.46 13.64 6.99
CA SER A 216 5.76 13.12 8.32
C SER A 216 4.61 12.27 8.86
N GLU A 217 4.93 11.12 9.45
CA GLU A 217 3.96 10.27 10.17
C GLU A 217 3.21 11.13 11.21
N GLY A 218 1.94 11.42 10.94
CA GLY A 218 1.08 12.21 11.82
C GLY A 218 0.45 13.45 11.20
N GLU A 219 0.90 13.91 10.02
CA GLU A 219 0.07 14.89 9.29
C GLU A 219 -1.24 14.21 8.86
N LYS A 220 -2.35 14.94 8.86
CA LYS A 220 -3.62 14.40 8.42
C LYS A 220 -4.21 15.37 7.40
N GLY A 221 -4.90 14.85 6.40
CA GLY A 221 -5.39 15.67 5.31
C GLY A 221 -6.18 14.88 4.28
N VAL A 222 -6.56 15.59 3.22
CA VAL A 222 -7.36 15.06 2.12
C VAL A 222 -6.55 15.09 0.83
N ILE A 223 -6.53 13.96 0.12
CA ILE A 223 -5.87 13.85 -1.19
C ILE A 223 -6.90 14.08 -2.30
N VAL A 224 -6.53 14.90 -3.27
CA VAL A 224 -7.26 15.04 -4.53
C VAL A 224 -6.86 13.90 -5.48
N ALA A 225 -7.62 12.80 -5.44
CA ALA A 225 -7.34 11.59 -6.20
C ALA A 225 -7.47 11.79 -7.71
N THR A 226 -8.49 12.55 -8.14
CA THR A 226 -8.65 12.96 -9.55
C THR A 226 -9.29 14.33 -9.63
N CYS A 227 -8.76 15.22 -10.46
CA CYS A 227 -9.31 16.54 -10.73
C CYS A 227 -9.35 16.80 -12.25
N PRO A 228 -10.44 16.42 -12.95
CA PRO A 228 -10.56 16.63 -14.39
C PRO A 228 -10.38 18.10 -14.77
N ALA A 229 -9.74 18.39 -15.90
CA ALA A 229 -9.47 19.77 -16.35
C ALA A 229 -10.75 20.61 -16.57
N THR A 230 -11.87 19.93 -16.83
CA THR A 230 -13.20 20.52 -16.98
C THR A 230 -13.94 20.74 -15.67
N SER A 231 -13.41 20.24 -14.54
CA SER A 231 -14.08 20.34 -13.25
C SER A 231 -13.97 21.74 -12.64
N PRO A 232 -15.01 22.24 -11.94
CA PRO A 232 -14.94 23.48 -11.19
C PRO A 232 -13.76 23.52 -10.20
N ALA A 233 -13.42 22.39 -9.57
CA ALA A 233 -12.25 22.25 -8.70
C ALA A 233 -10.95 22.60 -9.45
N TYR A 234 -10.77 22.07 -10.66
CA TYR A 234 -9.58 22.34 -11.48
C TYR A 234 -9.50 23.78 -11.93
N LEU A 235 -10.62 24.33 -12.43
CA LEU A 235 -10.72 25.72 -12.86
C LEU A 235 -10.49 26.71 -11.71
N SER A 236 -10.74 26.27 -10.48
CA SER A 236 -10.48 27.02 -9.26
C SER A 236 -9.03 26.90 -8.76
N GLY A 237 -8.22 26.00 -9.33
CA GLY A 237 -6.79 25.89 -9.05
C GLY A 237 -6.34 24.57 -8.40
N LEU A 238 -7.25 23.68 -8.01
CA LEU A 238 -6.89 22.34 -7.54
C LEU A 238 -6.34 21.47 -8.68
N ARG A 239 -5.49 20.52 -8.33
CA ARG A 239 -4.89 19.56 -9.25
C ARG A 239 -4.95 18.16 -8.65
N THR A 240 -4.96 17.15 -9.52
CA THR A 240 -4.72 15.77 -9.12
C THR A 240 -3.40 15.69 -8.36
N GLY A 241 -3.38 15.01 -7.22
CA GLY A 241 -2.19 14.87 -6.37
C GLY A 241 -2.03 15.96 -5.31
N ASP A 242 -2.90 16.98 -5.27
CA ASP A 242 -2.90 17.94 -4.17
C ASP A 242 -3.21 17.27 -2.83
N PHE A 243 -2.42 17.59 -1.81
CA PHE A 243 -2.69 17.20 -0.43
C PHE A 243 -3.17 18.40 0.37
N VAL A 244 -4.47 18.44 0.68
CA VAL A 244 -5.12 19.53 1.40
C VAL A 244 -4.99 19.34 2.90
N ARG A 245 -4.53 20.40 3.59
CA ARG A 245 -4.31 20.40 5.05
C ARG A 245 -5.27 21.31 5.80
N SER A 246 -5.71 22.41 5.19
CA SER A 246 -6.73 23.28 5.78
C SER A 246 -7.57 24.00 4.73
N VAL A 247 -8.79 24.33 5.10
CA VAL A 247 -9.73 25.16 4.33
C VAL A 247 -10.13 26.36 5.19
N ASP A 248 -9.94 27.57 4.69
CA ASP A 248 -10.16 28.84 5.41
C ASP A 248 -9.52 28.85 6.81
N GLY A 249 -8.29 28.34 6.91
CA GLY A 249 -7.54 28.24 8.15
C GLY A 249 -8.00 27.13 9.11
N HIS A 250 -9.07 26.38 8.79
CA HIS A 250 -9.53 25.25 9.57
C HIS A 250 -8.82 23.96 9.13
N PRO A 251 -8.11 23.25 10.03
CA PRO A 251 -7.48 21.98 9.71
C PRO A 251 -8.49 20.94 9.22
N VAL A 252 -8.12 20.16 8.20
CA VAL A 252 -9.00 19.14 7.60
C VAL A 252 -8.39 17.75 7.67
N PRO A 253 -8.30 17.12 8.86
CA PRO A 253 -7.62 15.85 9.05
C PRO A 253 -8.30 14.66 8.36
N ASN A 254 -9.53 14.83 7.87
CA ASN A 254 -10.29 13.79 7.18
C ASN A 254 -11.31 14.45 6.23
N ILE A 255 -12.00 13.62 5.45
CA ILE A 255 -13.01 14.08 4.49
C ILE A 255 -14.18 14.80 5.18
N GLY A 256 -14.64 14.31 6.33
CA GLY A 256 -15.76 14.92 7.04
C GLY A 256 -15.48 16.38 7.42
N GLU A 257 -14.29 16.64 7.96
CA GLU A 257 -13.85 18.01 8.30
C GLU A 257 -13.61 18.86 7.05
N PHE A 258 -13.10 18.27 5.95
CA PHE A 258 -13.00 18.99 4.68
C PHE A 258 -14.35 19.45 4.15
N LEU A 259 -15.34 18.55 4.08
CA LEU A 259 -16.67 18.87 3.56
C LEU A 259 -17.37 19.89 4.45
N LYS A 260 -17.22 19.77 5.78
CA LYS A 260 -17.77 20.72 6.73
C LYS A 260 -17.15 22.11 6.58
N ALA A 261 -15.82 22.20 6.47
CA ALA A 261 -15.13 23.47 6.26
C ALA A 261 -15.52 24.11 4.93
N ALA A 262 -15.55 23.32 3.84
CA ALA A 262 -15.94 23.78 2.52
C ALA A 262 -17.40 24.26 2.44
N ALA A 263 -18.32 23.63 3.18
CA ALA A 263 -19.72 24.03 3.26
C ALA A 263 -19.93 25.28 4.13
N ALA A 264 -19.07 25.51 5.13
CA ALA A 264 -19.11 26.70 5.97
C ALA A 264 -18.57 27.95 5.25
N SER A 265 -17.76 27.77 4.19
CA SER A 265 -17.28 28.86 3.35
C SER A 265 -18.44 29.52 2.60
N THR A 266 -18.51 30.86 2.65
CA THR A 266 -19.56 31.63 1.99
C THR A 266 -19.44 31.55 0.45
N PRO A 267 -20.55 31.34 -0.29
CA PRO A 267 -20.54 31.24 -1.76
C PRO A 267 -20.05 32.46 -2.53
N SER A 268 -19.85 33.60 -1.87
CA SER A 268 -19.32 34.84 -2.46
C SER A 268 -17.86 35.10 -2.10
N ALA A 269 -17.28 34.32 -1.18
CA ALA A 269 -15.91 34.47 -0.73
C ALA A 269 -14.98 33.51 -1.48
N GLN A 270 -13.74 33.95 -1.72
CA GLN A 270 -12.67 33.05 -2.16
C GLN A 270 -12.33 32.09 -1.02
N ILE A 271 -12.37 30.78 -1.29
CA ILE A 271 -12.01 29.76 -0.30
C ILE A 271 -10.49 29.60 -0.31
N ARG A 272 -9.83 29.87 0.81
CA ARG A 272 -8.38 29.68 0.96
C ARG A 272 -8.08 28.24 1.33
N VAL A 273 -7.36 27.54 0.46
CA VAL A 273 -6.97 26.16 0.68
C VAL A 273 -5.46 26.09 0.83
N ALA A 274 -5.00 25.73 2.03
CA ALA A 274 -3.59 25.41 2.25
C ALA A 274 -3.36 23.94 1.90
N LEU A 275 -2.45 23.72 0.96
CA LEU A 275 -2.17 22.41 0.41
C LEU A 275 -0.68 22.25 0.11
N ARG A 276 -0.30 21.00 -0.11
CA ARG A 276 1.02 20.63 -0.62
C ARG A 276 0.88 20.04 -2.02
N ARG A 277 1.63 20.59 -2.97
CA ARG A 277 1.72 20.12 -4.36
C ARG A 277 3.18 19.93 -4.70
N GLU A 278 3.56 18.77 -5.24
CA GLU A 278 4.95 18.49 -5.63
C GLU A 278 5.98 18.86 -4.52
N ARG A 279 5.67 18.49 -3.27
CA ARG A 279 6.47 18.77 -2.07
C ARG A 279 6.59 20.25 -1.66
N LYS A 280 5.89 21.16 -2.34
CA LYS A 280 5.86 22.58 -1.99
C LYS A 280 4.57 22.93 -1.25
N GLU A 281 4.74 23.62 -0.13
CA GLU A 281 3.64 24.24 0.58
C GLU A 281 3.11 25.43 -0.21
N MET A 282 1.80 25.49 -0.37
CA MET A 282 1.16 26.63 -1.00
C MET A 282 -0.24 26.87 -0.47
N THR A 283 -0.73 28.07 -0.69
CA THR A 283 -2.13 28.42 -0.48
C THR A 283 -2.72 28.83 -1.81
N ILE A 284 -3.86 28.25 -2.16
CA ILE A 284 -4.62 28.64 -3.34
C ILE A 284 -5.95 29.24 -2.92
N GLU A 285 -6.45 30.17 -3.72
CA GLU A 285 -7.76 30.78 -3.53
C GLU A 285 -8.72 30.20 -4.57
N LEU A 286 -9.61 29.32 -4.10
CA LEU A 286 -10.62 28.73 -4.96
C LEU A 286 -11.70 29.75 -5.24
N ARG A 287 -12.03 29.92 -6.51
CA ARG A 287 -13.10 30.81 -6.93
C ARG A 287 -14.45 30.30 -6.40
N PRO A 288 -15.38 31.21 -6.10
CA PRO A 288 -16.74 30.82 -5.82
C PRO A 288 -17.39 30.19 -7.07
N GLU A 289 -18.33 29.26 -6.88
CA GLU A 289 -19.07 28.66 -8.00
C GLU A 289 -19.91 29.73 -8.70
N ALA A 290 -19.78 29.81 -10.03
CA ALA A 290 -20.69 30.61 -10.83
C ALA A 290 -22.07 29.93 -10.79
N ARG A 291 -23.10 30.69 -10.42
CA ARG A 291 -24.51 30.24 -10.53
C ARG A 291 -24.93 30.08 -11.98
#